data_AF-A0AAD3ZAH0-F1
#
_entry.id   AF-A0AAD3ZAH0-F1
#
_cell.length_a   1.000
_cell.length_b   1.000
_cell.length_c   1.000
_cell.angle_alpha   90.00
_cell.angle_beta   90.00
_cell.angle_gamma   90.00
#
_symmetry.space_group_name_H-M   'P 1'
#
loop_
_entity.id
_entity.type
_entity.pdbx_description
1 polymer ?
#
loop_
_entity_poly.entity_id
_entity_poly.type
_entity_poly.pdbx_seq_one_letter_code
_entity_poly.pdbx_strand_id
1 'polypeptide(L)'
;MSKGLLLVLTAPSGCGKGSLRRALLAEDKNIRFCPSVTTRPPRPGEIDGEDYFFLTKEEFMGRKERGELCEHALVYGNYYGTPRKDIEDSLEAGVDVIIEKDVQGAKTLRKVFPDGIFVFVLPPSLDELQRRIESRGTEGEEQKRIRLESARKEMADLSAYDYVIINADLEKAKDRLRAILAGERARFSADAKLLPPDGQRRACDDKPTVQGHNAPELQVRPRDRGSEKSEADCS
;
A
#
# COMPACT_ATOMS: atom_id res chain seq x y z
N MET A 1 -24.82 -3.75 -8.69
CA MET A 1 -23.91 -3.35 -7.59
C MET A 1 -22.59 -2.94 -8.23
N SER A 2 -21.82 -2.04 -7.61
CA SER A 2 -20.47 -1.74 -8.07
C SER A 2 -19.57 -2.95 -7.83
N LYS A 3 -18.59 -3.16 -8.71
CA LYS A 3 -17.53 -4.16 -8.51
C LYS A 3 -16.76 -3.83 -7.23
N GLY A 4 -16.34 -4.86 -6.50
CA GLY A 4 -15.47 -4.72 -5.32
C GLY A 4 -14.09 -4.20 -5.71
N LEU A 5 -13.36 -3.70 -4.70
CA LEU A 5 -12.02 -3.16 -4.83
C LEU A 5 -10.96 -4.19 -4.44
N LEU A 6 -9.88 -4.26 -5.22
CA LEU A 6 -8.69 -5.01 -4.83
C LEU A 6 -7.71 -4.09 -4.11
N LEU A 7 -7.40 -4.38 -2.85
CA LEU A 7 -6.40 -3.69 -2.05
C LEU A 7 -5.17 -4.59 -1.87
N VAL A 8 -4.03 -4.17 -2.42
CA VAL A 8 -2.75 -4.88 -2.28
C VAL A 8 -1.86 -4.16 -1.28
N LEU A 9 -1.62 -4.82 -0.14
CA LEU A 9 -0.70 -4.34 0.89
C LEU A 9 0.70 -4.93 0.70
N THR A 10 1.68 -4.06 0.48
CA THR A 10 3.10 -4.38 0.56
C THR A 10 3.72 -3.72 1.78
N ALA A 11 4.66 -4.39 2.42
CA ALA A 11 5.42 -3.82 3.51
C ALA A 11 6.75 -4.60 3.66
N PRO A 12 7.84 -3.94 4.09
CA PRO A 12 9.03 -4.65 4.51
C PRO A 12 8.70 -5.59 5.66
N SER A 13 9.42 -6.71 5.77
CA SER A 13 9.25 -7.66 6.87
C SER A 13 9.35 -6.94 8.23
N GLY A 14 8.38 -7.18 9.12
CA GLY A 14 8.35 -6.56 10.45
C GLY A 14 7.51 -5.29 10.57
N CYS A 15 6.93 -4.78 9.47
CA CYS A 15 6.15 -3.53 9.50
C CYS A 15 4.69 -3.66 9.97
N GLY A 16 4.27 -4.83 10.49
CA GLY A 16 2.96 -5.01 11.12
C GLY A 16 1.76 -5.19 10.16
N LYS A 17 1.99 -5.52 8.88
CA LYS A 17 0.97 -5.70 7.84
C LYS A 17 -0.21 -6.59 8.26
N GLY A 18 0.09 -7.78 8.80
CA GLY A 18 -0.94 -8.71 9.28
C GLY A 18 -1.79 -8.17 10.43
N SER A 19 -1.21 -7.36 11.32
CA SER A 19 -1.97 -6.71 12.40
C SER A 19 -2.89 -5.62 11.84
N LEU A 20 -2.40 -4.81 10.90
CA LEU A 20 -3.18 -3.78 10.21
C LEU A 20 -4.36 -4.38 9.44
N ARG A 21 -4.12 -5.46 8.68
CA ARG A 21 -5.15 -6.23 8.00
C ARG A 21 -6.22 -6.74 8.97
N ARG A 22 -5.82 -7.42 10.04
CA ARG A 22 -6.77 -7.97 11.03
C ARG A 22 -7.62 -6.87 11.66
N ALA A 23 -7.01 -5.74 12.01
CA ALA A 23 -7.73 -4.60 12.56
C ALA A 23 -8.76 -4.04 11.57
N LEU A 24 -8.43 -3.96 10.28
CA LEU A 24 -9.36 -3.52 9.23
C LEU A 24 -10.54 -4.50 9.05
N LEU A 25 -10.28 -5.81 8.94
CA LEU A 25 -11.32 -6.85 8.76
C LEU A 25 -12.24 -7.00 9.98
N ALA A 26 -11.77 -6.62 11.16
CA ALA A 26 -12.59 -6.61 12.37
C ALA A 26 -13.75 -5.60 12.24
N GLU A 27 -13.53 -4.48 11.56
CA GLU A 27 -14.47 -3.36 11.46
C GLU A 27 -15.31 -3.36 10.17
N ASP A 28 -14.76 -3.83 9.05
CA ASP A 28 -15.47 -3.86 7.76
C ASP A 28 -15.68 -5.30 7.27
N LYS A 29 -16.94 -5.76 7.35
CA LYS A 29 -17.34 -7.12 6.95
C LYS A 29 -17.53 -7.30 5.45
N ASN A 30 -17.49 -6.22 4.66
CA ASN A 30 -17.52 -6.31 3.20
C ASN A 30 -16.11 -6.47 2.59
N ILE A 31 -15.08 -6.63 3.44
CA ILE A 31 -13.71 -6.88 3.01
C ILE A 31 -13.36 -8.32 3.37
N ARG A 32 -12.80 -9.05 2.40
CA ARG A 32 -12.29 -10.40 2.56
C ARG A 32 -10.78 -10.43 2.37
N PHE A 33 -10.06 -11.13 3.25
CA PHE A 33 -8.67 -11.48 2.97
C PHE A 33 -8.60 -12.65 2.00
N CYS A 34 -7.71 -12.55 1.00
CA CYS A 34 -7.39 -13.67 0.11
C CYS A 34 -6.04 -14.28 0.52
N PRO A 35 -6.04 -15.46 1.16
CA PRO A 35 -4.82 -16.18 1.49
C PRO A 35 -4.07 -16.62 0.25
N SER A 36 -2.74 -16.66 0.35
CA SER A 36 -1.91 -17.26 -0.71
C SER A 36 -2.01 -18.78 -0.68
N VAL A 37 -1.73 -19.44 -1.79
CA VAL A 37 -1.54 -20.89 -1.81
C VAL A 37 -0.06 -21.22 -1.58
N THR A 38 0.27 -22.30 -0.90
CA THR A 38 1.65 -22.74 -0.69
C THR A 38 1.81 -24.25 -0.64
N THR A 39 2.98 -24.76 -1.03
CA THR A 39 3.36 -26.17 -0.88
C THR A 39 4.11 -26.47 0.42
N ARG A 40 4.39 -25.44 1.23
CA ARG A 40 5.02 -25.62 2.54
C ARG A 40 4.00 -26.27 3.49
N PRO A 41 4.39 -27.20 4.39
CA PRO A 41 3.48 -27.66 5.43
C PRO A 41 3.09 -26.51 6.39
N PRO A 42 1.87 -26.55 6.98
CA PRO A 42 1.45 -25.58 7.98
C PRO A 42 2.37 -25.59 9.21
N ARG A 43 2.65 -24.41 9.76
CA ARG A 43 3.29 -24.26 11.07
C ARG A 43 2.28 -24.43 12.20
N PRO A 44 2.72 -24.73 13.43
CA PRO A 44 1.83 -24.75 14.59
C PRO A 44 1.01 -23.46 14.70
N GLY A 45 -0.31 -23.59 14.67
CA GLY A 45 -1.26 -22.47 14.75
C GLY A 45 -1.68 -21.84 13.43
N GLU A 46 -1.09 -22.23 12.28
CA GLU A 46 -1.60 -21.82 10.96
C GLU A 46 -2.84 -22.67 10.59
N ILE A 47 -3.87 -22.01 10.04
CA ILE A 47 -5.15 -22.62 9.65
C ILE A 47 -5.28 -22.61 8.13
N ASP A 48 -5.61 -23.77 7.55
CA ASP A 48 -5.86 -23.90 6.12
C ASP A 48 -7.09 -23.10 5.69
N GLY A 49 -6.96 -22.34 4.61
CA GLY A 49 -7.99 -21.43 4.10
C GLY A 49 -8.11 -20.10 4.84
N GLU A 50 -7.35 -19.88 5.91
CA GLU A 50 -7.29 -18.60 6.63
C GLU A 50 -5.91 -17.93 6.50
N ASP A 51 -4.83 -18.66 6.80
CA ASP A 51 -3.46 -18.15 6.69
C ASP A 51 -2.90 -18.39 5.28
N TYR A 52 -3.06 -19.63 4.80
CA TYR A 52 -2.72 -20.08 3.46
C TYR A 52 -3.68 -21.19 3.04
N PHE A 53 -3.76 -21.44 1.74
CA PHE A 53 -4.21 -22.75 1.25
C PHE A 53 -2.98 -23.65 1.10
N PHE A 54 -2.90 -24.68 1.92
CA PHE A 54 -1.80 -25.63 1.93
C PHE A 54 -2.08 -26.74 0.90
N LEU A 55 -1.27 -26.78 -0.15
CA LEU A 55 -1.42 -27.69 -1.27
C LEU A 55 -0.25 -28.66 -1.34
N THR A 56 -0.48 -29.83 -1.95
CA THR A 56 0.61 -30.65 -2.47
C THR A 56 1.32 -29.95 -3.64
N LYS A 57 2.53 -30.40 -3.96
CA LYS A 57 3.27 -29.86 -5.10
C LYS A 57 2.54 -30.14 -6.42
N GLU A 58 1.95 -31.33 -6.54
CA GLU A 58 1.19 -31.77 -7.71
C GLU A 58 -0.04 -30.88 -7.93
N GLU A 59 -0.80 -30.59 -6.87
CA GLU A 59 -1.94 -29.66 -6.95
C GLU A 59 -1.50 -28.24 -7.34
N PHE A 60 -0.43 -27.73 -6.73
CA PHE A 60 0.10 -26.40 -7.06
C PHE A 60 0.49 -26.32 -8.54
N MET A 61 1.23 -27.31 -9.04
CA MET A 61 1.67 -27.34 -10.44
C MET A 61 0.49 -27.44 -11.39
N GLY A 62 -0.52 -28.26 -11.06
CA GLY A 62 -1.77 -28.31 -11.84
C GLY A 62 -2.49 -26.96 -11.91
N ARG A 63 -2.59 -26.22 -10.79
CA ARG A 63 -3.19 -24.87 -10.78
C ARG A 63 -2.39 -23.90 -11.65
N LYS A 64 -1.05 -23.97 -11.58
CA LYS A 64 -0.16 -23.16 -12.41
C LYS A 64 -0.38 -23.44 -13.89
N GLU A 65 -0.43 -24.70 -14.31
CA GLU A 65 -0.64 -25.11 -15.71
C GLU A 65 -2.00 -24.65 -16.26
N ARG A 66 -3.04 -24.64 -15.41
CA ARG A 66 -4.38 -24.15 -15.77
C ARG A 66 -4.51 -22.63 -15.74
N GLY A 67 -3.46 -21.88 -15.40
CA GLY A 67 -3.52 -20.42 -15.34
C GLY A 67 -4.35 -19.86 -14.18
N GLU A 68 -4.55 -20.65 -13.12
CA GLU A 68 -5.38 -20.31 -11.96
C GLU A 68 -4.64 -19.45 -10.93
N LEU A 69 -3.36 -19.13 -11.17
CA LEU A 69 -2.54 -18.29 -10.29
C LEU A 69 -2.18 -16.98 -10.99
N CYS A 70 -2.41 -15.84 -10.34
CA CYS A 70 -2.01 -14.53 -10.86
C CYS A 70 -0.48 -14.37 -10.90
N GLU A 71 0.19 -14.93 -9.89
CA GLU A 71 1.64 -14.93 -9.73
C GLU A 71 2.04 -16.18 -8.95
N HIS A 72 3.30 -16.59 -9.11
CA HIS A 72 3.90 -17.63 -8.30
C HIS A 72 5.41 -17.45 -8.17
N ALA A 73 5.96 -17.94 -7.05
CA ALA A 73 7.39 -17.93 -6.76
C ALA A 73 7.83 -19.20 -6.02
N LEU A 74 9.11 -19.55 -6.13
CA LEU A 74 9.76 -20.58 -5.32
C LEU A 74 10.57 -19.89 -4.23
N VAL A 75 10.18 -20.07 -2.97
CA VAL A 75 10.77 -19.42 -1.81
C VAL A 75 11.20 -20.48 -0.80
N TYR A 76 12.51 -20.55 -0.53
CA TYR A 76 13.11 -21.56 0.36
C TYR A 76 12.65 -23.00 0.03
N GLY A 77 12.63 -23.35 -1.25
CA GLY A 77 12.24 -24.69 -1.73
C GLY A 77 10.74 -24.99 -1.75
N ASN A 78 9.89 -24.04 -1.34
CA ASN A 78 8.43 -24.18 -1.36
C ASN A 78 7.80 -23.21 -2.36
N TYR A 79 6.77 -23.65 -3.06
CA TYR A 79 6.03 -22.78 -3.96
C TYR A 79 5.02 -21.93 -3.20
N TYR A 80 4.84 -20.71 -3.66
CA TYR A 80 3.82 -19.78 -3.21
C TYR A 80 3.14 -19.18 -4.43
N GLY A 81 1.85 -18.87 -4.33
CA GLY A 81 1.11 -18.21 -5.40
C GLY A 81 -0.15 -17.51 -4.92
N THR A 82 -0.69 -16.66 -5.79
CA THR A 82 -1.94 -15.94 -5.54
C THR A 82 -3.07 -16.56 -6.36
N PRO A 83 -4.14 -17.10 -5.74
CA PRO A 83 -5.25 -17.70 -6.48
C PRO A 83 -6.06 -16.62 -7.20
N ARG A 84 -6.20 -16.76 -8.52
CA ARG A 84 -6.89 -15.78 -9.37
C ARG A 84 -8.40 -15.76 -9.14
N LYS A 85 -9.01 -16.94 -9.22
CA LYS A 85 -10.47 -17.08 -9.24
C LYS A 85 -11.12 -16.53 -7.97
N ASP A 86 -10.54 -16.80 -6.80
CA ASP A 86 -11.09 -16.31 -5.53
C ASP A 86 -11.15 -14.78 -5.45
N ILE A 87 -10.17 -14.10 -6.07
CA ILE A 87 -10.14 -12.64 -6.16
C ILE A 87 -11.23 -12.18 -7.11
N GLU A 88 -11.25 -12.70 -8.34
CA GLU A 88 -12.18 -12.28 -9.38
C GLU A 88 -13.64 -12.49 -8.96
N ASP A 89 -13.97 -13.67 -8.39
CA ASP A 89 -15.31 -14.00 -7.93
C ASP A 89 -15.75 -13.07 -6.78
N SER A 90 -14.85 -12.73 -5.84
CA SER A 90 -15.16 -11.81 -4.74
C SER A 90 -15.41 -10.39 -5.24
N LEU A 91 -14.56 -9.89 -6.14
CA LEU A 91 -14.70 -8.55 -6.71
C LEU A 91 -15.99 -8.44 -7.54
N GLU A 92 -16.33 -9.47 -8.33
CA GLU A 92 -17.57 -9.48 -9.11
C GLU A 92 -18.82 -9.52 -8.22
N ALA A 93 -18.73 -10.16 -7.06
CA ALA A 93 -19.77 -10.15 -6.03
C ALA A 93 -19.92 -8.80 -5.28
N GLY A 94 -19.08 -7.80 -5.58
CA GLY A 94 -19.09 -6.51 -4.88
C GLY A 94 -18.41 -6.54 -3.51
N VAL A 95 -17.63 -7.60 -3.24
CA VAL A 95 -16.86 -7.77 -2.00
C VAL A 95 -15.43 -7.30 -2.25
N ASP A 96 -14.93 -6.42 -1.38
CA ASP A 96 -13.56 -5.94 -1.50
C ASP A 96 -12.59 -7.04 -1.07
N VAL A 97 -11.45 -7.12 -1.75
CA VAL A 97 -10.42 -8.12 -1.48
C VAL A 97 -9.17 -7.44 -0.99
N ILE A 98 -8.63 -7.89 0.15
CA ILE A 98 -7.32 -7.47 0.64
C ILE A 98 -6.31 -8.60 0.49
N ILE A 99 -5.16 -8.29 -0.10
CA ILE A 99 -4.05 -9.24 -0.31
C ILE A 99 -2.77 -8.66 0.25
N GLU A 100 -1.97 -9.53 0.84
CA GLU A 100 -0.65 -9.20 1.35
C GLU A 100 0.42 -9.78 0.42
N LYS A 101 1.26 -8.91 -0.17
CA LYS A 101 2.38 -9.35 -1.03
C LYS A 101 3.71 -8.68 -0.71
N ASP A 102 4.77 -9.22 -1.29
CA ASP A 102 6.07 -8.55 -1.41
C ASP A 102 6.08 -7.65 -2.67
N VAL A 103 7.19 -6.94 -2.89
CA VAL A 103 7.31 -6.02 -4.03
C VAL A 103 7.20 -6.73 -5.38
N GLN A 104 7.74 -7.94 -5.52
CA GLN A 104 7.70 -8.68 -6.78
C GLN A 104 6.28 -9.15 -7.11
N GLY A 105 5.58 -9.72 -6.12
CA GLY A 105 4.19 -10.13 -6.23
C GLY A 105 3.29 -8.94 -6.54
N ALA A 106 3.49 -7.80 -5.86
CA ALA A 106 2.74 -6.57 -6.11
C ALA A 106 2.92 -6.06 -7.56
N LYS A 107 4.14 -6.05 -8.10
CA LYS A 107 4.39 -5.69 -9.50
C LYS A 107 3.67 -6.59 -10.49
N THR A 108 3.58 -7.89 -10.18
CA THR A 108 2.89 -8.85 -11.04
C THR A 108 1.38 -8.63 -10.96
N LEU A 109 0.85 -8.46 -9.74
CA LEU A 109 -0.56 -8.14 -9.54
C LEU A 109 -0.97 -6.82 -10.20
N ARG A 110 -0.12 -5.79 -10.21
CA ARG A 110 -0.40 -4.52 -10.92
C ARG A 110 -0.65 -4.72 -12.41
N LYS A 111 0.01 -5.70 -13.03
CA LYS A 111 -0.20 -6.04 -14.45
C LYS A 111 -1.50 -6.80 -14.68
N VAL A 112 -1.89 -7.65 -13.72
CA VAL A 112 -3.11 -8.48 -13.80
C VAL A 112 -4.36 -7.68 -13.42
N PHE A 113 -4.24 -6.81 -12.42
CA PHE A 113 -5.29 -5.96 -11.87
C PHE A 113 -4.81 -4.50 -11.89
N PRO A 114 -4.84 -3.83 -13.06
CA PRO A 114 -4.36 -2.45 -13.20
C PRO A 114 -5.16 -1.44 -12.36
N ASP A 115 -6.44 -1.74 -12.10
CA ASP A 115 -7.34 -0.93 -11.27
C ASP A 115 -7.25 -1.26 -9.77
N GLY A 116 -6.36 -2.19 -9.38
CA GLY A 116 -6.10 -2.47 -7.98
C GLY A 116 -5.47 -1.27 -7.28
N ILE A 117 -5.72 -1.17 -5.97
CA ILE A 117 -5.19 -0.13 -5.10
C ILE A 117 -3.96 -0.68 -4.38
N PHE A 118 -2.79 -0.13 -4.70
CA PHE A 118 -1.50 -0.60 -4.18
C PHE A 118 -1.04 0.32 -3.07
N VAL A 119 -0.93 -0.22 -1.85
CA VAL A 119 -0.53 0.53 -0.66
C VAL A 119 0.77 -0.04 -0.10
N PHE A 120 1.77 0.83 0.06
CA PHE A 120 3.01 0.48 0.75
C PHE A 120 2.97 0.93 2.21
N VAL A 121 3.20 0.00 3.13
CA VAL A 121 3.22 0.27 4.57
C VAL A 121 4.67 0.39 5.04
N LEU A 122 5.03 1.56 5.55
CA LEU A 122 6.35 1.88 6.08
C LEU A 122 6.37 1.86 7.61
N PRO A 123 7.51 1.53 8.23
CA PRO A 123 7.75 1.84 9.63
C PRO A 123 7.95 3.37 9.80
N PRO A 124 7.88 3.92 11.04
CA PRO A 124 8.12 5.34 11.28
C PRO A 124 9.55 5.78 10.97
N SER A 125 10.53 4.88 11.03
CA SER A 125 11.92 5.14 10.68
C SER A 125 12.66 3.85 10.30
N LEU A 126 13.83 3.99 9.67
CA LEU A 126 14.75 2.86 9.43
C LEU A 126 15.26 2.26 10.74
N ASP A 127 15.50 3.08 11.76
CA ASP A 127 15.94 2.61 13.08
C ASP A 127 14.86 1.73 13.74
N GLU A 128 13.59 2.11 13.60
CA GLU A 128 12.48 1.30 14.09
C GLU A 128 12.36 -0.01 13.31
N LEU A 129 12.57 0.02 11.99
CA LEU A 129 12.62 -1.20 11.20
C LEU A 129 13.72 -2.15 11.69
N GLN A 130 14.92 -1.63 11.94
CA GLN A 130 16.04 -2.39 12.48
C GLN A 130 15.70 -2.99 13.84
N ARG A 131 15.16 -2.19 14.78
CA ARG A 131 14.71 -2.67 16.09
C ARG A 131 13.71 -3.82 15.98
N ARG A 132 12.73 -3.72 15.07
CA ARG A 132 11.71 -4.77 14.84
C ARG A 132 12.27 -6.05 14.20
N ILE A 133 13.31 -5.93 13.37
CA ILE A 133 14.03 -7.08 12.82
C ILE A 133 14.84 -7.76 13.93
N GLU A 134 15.52 -6.99 14.77
CA GLU A 134 16.33 -7.48 15.90
C GLU A 134 15.48 -8.16 16.98
N SER A 135 14.30 -7.61 17.30
CA SER A 135 13.42 -8.14 18.35
C SER A 135 12.85 -9.54 18.05
N ARG A 136 12.92 -10.02 16.79
CA ARG A 136 12.48 -11.38 16.42
C ARG A 136 13.50 -12.47 16.80
N GLY A 137 14.68 -12.10 17.29
CA GLY A 137 15.56 -12.96 18.11
C GLY A 137 16.10 -14.24 17.50
N THR A 138 15.93 -14.47 16.20
CA THR A 138 16.17 -15.79 15.57
C THR A 138 17.13 -15.77 14.38
N GLU A 139 17.73 -14.62 14.08
CA GLU A 139 18.51 -14.40 12.85
C GLU A 139 19.92 -13.88 13.14
N GLY A 140 20.92 -14.40 12.43
CA GLY A 140 22.30 -13.93 12.52
C GLY A 140 22.49 -12.54 11.91
N GLU A 141 23.57 -11.84 12.29
CA GLU A 141 23.87 -10.48 11.84
C GLU A 141 23.83 -10.32 10.30
N GLU A 142 24.30 -11.33 9.56
CA GLU A 142 24.28 -11.31 8.10
C GLU A 142 22.85 -11.31 7.53
N GLN A 143 21.94 -12.10 8.11
CA GLN A 143 20.54 -12.16 7.70
C GLN A 143 19.81 -10.84 7.99
N LYS A 144 20.13 -10.20 9.13
CA LYS A 144 19.60 -8.86 9.47
C LYS A 144 20.04 -7.82 8.45
N ARG A 145 21.34 -7.81 8.09
CA ARG A 145 21.89 -6.90 7.08
C ARG A 145 21.19 -7.06 5.73
N ILE A 146 21.02 -8.30 5.27
CA ILE A 146 20.31 -8.61 4.02
C ILE A 146 18.87 -8.06 4.07
N ARG A 147 18.15 -8.21 5.18
CA ARG A 147 16.79 -7.68 5.33
C ARG A 147 16.72 -6.16 5.31
N LEU A 148 17.63 -5.48 5.99
CA LEU A 148 17.70 -4.02 5.97
C LEU A 148 18.02 -3.48 4.58
N GLU A 149 18.96 -4.13 3.87
CA GLU A 149 19.28 -3.77 2.49
C GLU A 149 18.09 -4.01 1.55
N SER A 150 17.40 -5.15 1.68
CA SER A 150 16.17 -5.44 0.92
C SER A 150 15.12 -4.36 1.16
N ALA A 151 14.86 -4.01 2.42
CA ALA A 151 13.89 -2.98 2.74
C ALA A 151 14.24 -1.62 2.11
N ARG A 152 15.52 -1.22 2.11
CA ARG A 152 15.97 0.00 1.43
C ARG A 152 15.74 -0.05 -0.07
N LYS A 153 16.01 -1.18 -0.72
CA LYS A 153 15.74 -1.39 -2.15
C LYS A 153 14.25 -1.35 -2.45
N GLU A 154 13.42 -1.95 -1.59
CA GLU A 154 11.97 -1.91 -1.71
C GLU A 154 11.42 -0.48 -1.58
N MET A 155 12.01 0.33 -0.68
CA MET A 155 11.69 1.76 -0.53
C MET A 155 12.12 2.64 -1.71
N ALA A 156 13.02 2.16 -2.58
CA ALA A 156 13.42 2.92 -3.77
C ALA A 156 12.33 2.93 -4.87
N ASP A 157 11.35 2.03 -4.78
CA ASP A 157 10.30 1.85 -5.78
C ASP A 157 8.90 2.26 -5.27
N LEU A 158 8.86 3.20 -4.33
CA LEU A 158 7.59 3.70 -3.75
C LEU A 158 6.70 4.38 -4.79
N SER A 159 7.26 4.89 -5.89
CA SER A 159 6.49 5.49 -7.00
C SER A 159 5.57 4.51 -7.72
N ALA A 160 5.76 3.20 -7.52
CA ALA A 160 4.89 2.17 -8.09
C ALA A 160 3.59 1.95 -7.30
N TYR A 161 3.41 2.63 -6.17
CA TYR A 161 2.27 2.49 -5.26
C TYR A 161 1.38 3.73 -5.33
N ASP A 162 0.07 3.52 -5.16
CA ASP A 162 -0.91 4.60 -5.18
C ASP A 162 -0.92 5.36 -3.84
N TYR A 163 -0.63 4.65 -2.74
CA TYR A 163 -0.56 5.23 -1.40
C TYR A 163 0.61 4.69 -0.57
N VAL A 164 1.08 5.52 0.36
CA VAL A 164 2.07 5.14 1.38
C VAL A 164 1.50 5.42 2.77
N ILE A 165 1.54 4.44 3.67
CA ILE A 165 1.08 4.56 5.06
C ILE A 165 2.25 4.35 6.01
N ILE A 166 2.50 5.32 6.89
CA ILE A 166 3.46 5.18 7.99
C ILE A 166 2.77 4.51 9.19
N ASN A 167 3.21 3.30 9.54
CA ASN A 167 2.71 2.49 10.65
C ASN A 167 3.52 2.70 11.94
N ALA A 168 3.43 3.92 12.48
CA ALA A 168 3.93 4.28 13.81
C ALA A 168 2.95 3.87 14.93
N ASP A 169 1.66 3.94 14.63
CA ASP A 169 0.55 3.64 15.52
C ASP A 169 -0.50 2.86 14.71
N LEU A 170 -0.91 1.71 15.23
CA LEU A 170 -1.75 0.76 14.51
C LEU A 170 -3.13 1.35 14.19
N GLU A 171 -3.73 2.06 15.15
CA GLU A 171 -5.06 2.66 15.00
C GLU A 171 -5.04 3.77 13.95
N LYS A 172 -4.05 4.67 14.01
CA LYS A 172 -3.88 5.72 12.98
C LYS A 172 -3.60 5.14 11.60
N ALA A 173 -2.81 4.07 11.50
CA ALA A 173 -2.55 3.41 10.22
C ALA A 173 -3.82 2.75 9.66
N LYS A 174 -4.64 2.13 10.52
CA LYS A 174 -5.94 1.56 10.17
C LYS A 174 -6.90 2.64 9.68
N ASP A 175 -7.00 3.77 10.37
CA ASP A 175 -7.88 4.88 9.98
C ASP A 175 -7.51 5.45 8.61
N ARG A 176 -6.21 5.56 8.31
CA ARG A 176 -5.74 5.96 6.97
C ARG A 176 -6.15 4.96 5.90
N LEU A 177 -6.00 3.66 6.18
CA LEU A 177 -6.39 2.62 5.23
C LEU A 177 -7.90 2.63 4.97
N ARG A 178 -8.71 2.87 6.02
CA ARG A 178 -10.16 3.06 5.90
C ARG A 178 -10.50 4.28 5.06
N ALA A 179 -9.81 5.40 5.27
CA ALA A 179 -10.03 6.62 4.50
C ALA A 179 -9.72 6.43 3.01
N ILE A 180 -8.64 5.71 2.69
CA ILE A 180 -8.30 5.33 1.31
C ILE A 180 -9.43 4.50 0.69
N LEU A 181 -9.86 3.43 1.36
CA LEU A 181 -10.95 2.58 0.86
C LEU A 181 -12.25 3.36 0.67
N ALA A 182 -12.62 4.22 1.62
CA ALA A 182 -13.81 5.07 1.50
C ALA A 182 -13.71 6.03 0.30
N GLY A 183 -12.53 6.63 0.08
CA GLY A 183 -12.26 7.48 -1.07
C GLY A 183 -12.35 6.73 -2.40
N GLU A 184 -11.76 5.54 -2.49
CA GLU A 184 -11.78 4.73 -3.71
C GLU A 184 -13.18 4.16 -4.00
N ARG A 185 -13.96 3.81 -2.97
CA ARG A 185 -15.38 3.43 -3.13
C ARG A 185 -16.25 4.59 -3.64
N ALA A 186 -15.87 5.83 -3.32
CA ALA A 186 -16.55 7.04 -3.79
C ALA A 186 -15.99 7.58 -5.13
N ARG A 187 -14.89 7.01 -5.62
CA ARG A 187 -14.26 7.44 -6.86
C ARG A 187 -15.21 7.19 -8.03
N PHE A 188 -15.33 8.20 -8.90
CA PHE A 188 -16.17 8.08 -10.08
C PHE A 188 -15.71 6.90 -10.95
N SER A 189 -16.65 6.00 -11.25
CA SER A 189 -16.48 4.94 -12.24
C SER A 189 -17.40 5.23 -13.42
N ALA A 190 -16.87 5.10 -14.65
CA ALA A 190 -17.66 5.27 -15.86
C ALA A 190 -18.80 4.23 -15.95
N ASP A 191 -18.67 3.10 -15.25
CA ASP A 191 -19.70 2.05 -15.14
C ASP A 191 -20.79 2.39 -14.12
N ALA A 192 -20.73 3.56 -13.46
CA ALA A 192 -21.78 4.04 -12.58
C ALA A 192 -23.05 4.32 -13.40
N LYS A 193 -23.91 3.30 -13.51
CA LYS A 193 -25.20 3.27 -14.23
C LYS A 193 -26.21 4.34 -13.78
N LEU A 194 -25.84 5.24 -12.88
CA LEU A 194 -26.69 6.28 -12.31
C LEU A 194 -26.54 7.64 -13.00
N LEU A 195 -25.59 7.80 -13.93
CA LEU A 195 -25.51 9.03 -14.71
C LEU A 195 -26.48 8.99 -15.90
N PRO A 196 -27.31 10.02 -16.10
CA PRO A 196 -28.17 10.11 -17.29
C PRO A 196 -27.31 10.09 -18.56
N PRO A 197 -27.81 9.51 -19.67
CA PRO A 197 -27.10 9.52 -20.95
C PRO A 197 -26.76 10.96 -21.35
N ASP A 198 -25.61 11.12 -22.01
CA ASP A 198 -24.76 12.31 -22.20
C ASP A 198 -25.40 13.64 -22.70
N GLY A 199 -26.72 13.80 -22.74
CA GLY A 199 -27.41 14.99 -23.21
C GLY A 199 -27.50 16.18 -22.22
N GLN A 200 -26.94 16.09 -21.00
CA GLN A 200 -26.98 17.19 -20.01
C GLN A 200 -25.63 17.48 -19.34
N ARG A 201 -24.50 17.04 -19.91
CA ARG A 201 -23.21 17.60 -19.48
C ARG A 201 -23.14 19.04 -19.99
N ARG A 202 -23.45 20.02 -19.14
CA ARG A 202 -22.95 21.37 -19.36
C ARG A 202 -21.43 21.24 -19.46
N ALA A 203 -20.86 21.73 -20.54
CA ALA A 203 -19.42 21.81 -20.70
C ALA A 203 -18.85 22.52 -19.48
N CYS A 204 -18.14 21.78 -18.63
CA CYS A 204 -17.15 22.35 -17.73
C CYS A 204 -15.85 22.56 -18.52
N ASP A 205 -15.96 23.24 -19.67
CA ASP A 205 -14.83 23.83 -20.36
C ASP A 205 -14.63 25.23 -19.75
N ASP A 206 -14.26 25.24 -18.48
CA ASP A 206 -13.60 26.37 -17.85
C ASP A 206 -12.77 25.78 -16.72
N LYS A 207 -11.52 25.44 -17.04
CA LYS A 207 -10.49 25.49 -16.00
C LYS A 207 -10.59 26.91 -15.42
N PRO A 208 -10.84 27.11 -14.12
CA PRO A 208 -10.61 28.42 -13.56
C PRO A 208 -9.12 28.69 -13.74
N THR A 209 -8.81 29.54 -14.73
CA THR A 209 -7.52 30.20 -14.77
C THR A 209 -7.47 30.94 -13.45
N VAL A 210 -6.61 30.49 -12.53
CA VAL A 210 -6.32 31.24 -11.31
C VAL A 210 -5.66 32.53 -11.78
N GLN A 211 -6.47 33.54 -12.07
CA GLN A 211 -6.01 34.91 -12.18
C GLN A 211 -5.48 35.27 -10.80
N GLY A 212 -4.18 35.55 -10.76
CA GLY A 212 -3.47 35.89 -9.53
C GLY A 212 -4.23 36.96 -8.76
N HIS A 213 -4.80 36.58 -7.63
CA HIS A 213 -5.15 37.55 -6.61
C HIS A 213 -3.83 38.09 -6.06
N ASN A 214 -3.61 39.37 -6.32
CA ASN A 214 -2.58 40.20 -5.73
C ASN A 214 -2.42 39.86 -4.25
N ALA A 215 -1.31 39.21 -3.90
CA ALA A 215 -0.80 39.28 -2.54
C ALA A 215 -0.54 40.76 -2.24
N PRO A 216 -0.96 41.30 -1.08
CA PRO A 216 -0.60 42.65 -0.72
C PRO A 216 0.93 42.71 -0.58
N GLU A 217 1.55 43.63 -1.33
CA GLU A 217 2.98 43.93 -1.23
C GLU A 217 3.34 44.18 0.24
N LEU A 218 4.18 43.31 0.79
CA LEU A 218 4.83 43.56 2.06
C LEU A 218 5.76 44.76 1.84
N GLN A 219 5.33 45.96 2.26
CA GLN A 219 6.18 47.15 2.26
C GLN A 219 7.38 46.89 3.19
N VAL A 220 8.51 46.52 2.58
CA VAL A 220 9.80 46.50 3.25
C VAL A 220 10.18 47.95 3.50
N ARG A 221 10.04 48.40 4.76
CA ARG A 221 10.53 49.72 5.17
C ARG A 221 12.04 49.81 4.89
N PRO A 222 12.52 50.89 4.24
CA PRO A 222 13.95 51.07 4.05
C PRO A 222 14.61 51.26 5.42
N ARG A 223 15.69 50.51 5.67
CA ARG A 223 16.57 50.77 6.82
C ARG A 223 17.20 52.14 6.61
N ASP A 224 16.91 53.06 7.54
CA ASP A 224 17.61 54.34 7.66
C ASP A 224 19.12 54.11 7.67
N ARG A 225 19.79 54.66 6.66
CA ARG A 225 21.20 55.03 6.75
C ARG A 225 21.24 56.49 7.22
N GLY A 226 21.31 56.68 8.52
CA GLY A 226 21.68 57.95 9.15
C GLY A 226 23.10 57.85 9.68
N SER A 227 24.02 58.51 8.98
CA SER A 227 25.40 58.76 9.37
C SER A 227 25.51 59.86 10.40
N GLU A 228 26.34 59.70 11.44
CA GLU A 228 27.13 60.75 12.09
C GLU A 228 28.18 60.06 13.00
N LYS A 229 29.48 60.19 12.67
CA LYS A 229 30.50 61.05 13.34
C LYS A 229 30.65 60.75 14.85
N SER A 230 31.81 60.71 15.49
CA SER A 230 33.24 60.83 15.20
C SER A 230 33.96 60.68 16.56
N GLU A 231 35.29 60.49 16.54
CA GLU A 231 36.23 60.70 17.67
C GLU A 231 36.13 59.68 18.83
N ALA A 232 37.17 59.29 19.57
CA ALA A 232 38.64 59.37 19.53
C ALA A 232 39.08 58.23 20.48
N ASP A 233 40.04 57.39 20.13
CA ASP A 233 41.45 57.52 20.49
C ASP A 233 41.76 57.51 22.00
N CYS A 234 42.78 56.72 22.34
CA CYS A 234 43.59 56.71 23.56
C CYS A 234 43.14 55.99 24.85
N SER A 235 43.89 54.90 25.11
CA SER A 235 44.41 54.36 26.39
C SER A 235 43.80 53.07 26.91
#